data_AF-A0AA97B2I4-F1
#
_entry.id   AF-A0AA97B2I4-F1
#
_cell.length_a   1.000
_cell.length_b   1.000
_cell.length_c   1.000
_cell.angle_alpha   90.00
_cell.angle_beta   90.00
_cell.angle_gamma   90.00
#
_symmetry.space_group_name_H-M   'P 1'
#
loop_
_entity.id
_entity.type
_entity.pdbx_description
1 polymer ?
#
loop_
_entity_poly.entity_id
_entity_poly.type
_entity_poly.pdbx_seq_one_letter_code
_entity_poly.pdbx_strand_id
1 'polypeptide(L)'
;MSLALAREDALPEILQDCADALVTHLEAQTARLWLYSRDSHTLELAGNAGPTAPPRDKWMRVRVDGPSMVSEVARLRTQLRVDDLTHDTRVLDRAWLEEAGVRAFSGMPLMVRGQLVGVLGVYCREPLGEDAAAALAAVSDAIAQGVERRRAEEGRSSAPRSWRAPTKSSSSSPTWPRTTCRSRCAWWPATPNCWAGATRASWTRTRTSSSTTRWMA
;
A
#
# COMPACT_ATOMS: atom_id res chain seq x y z
N MET A 1 -30.63 4.01 5.20
CA MET A 1 -30.42 3.37 3.90
C MET A 1 -28.92 3.20 3.73
N SER A 2 -28.40 1.99 3.94
CA SER A 2 -26.98 1.78 4.23
C SER A 2 -26.18 1.52 2.95
N LEU A 3 -25.50 2.57 2.46
CA LEU A 3 -24.47 2.48 1.41
C LEU A 3 -23.13 3.03 1.93
N ALA A 4 -22.81 2.69 3.18
CA ALA A 4 -21.43 2.72 3.68
C ALA A 4 -20.66 1.48 3.17
N LEU A 5 -20.65 1.28 1.86
CA LEU A 5 -19.57 0.52 1.24
C LEU A 5 -18.30 1.33 1.47
N ALA A 6 -17.22 0.66 1.85
CA ALA A 6 -15.94 1.32 2.05
C ALA A 6 -15.61 2.16 0.82
N ARG A 7 -15.29 3.44 1.01
CA ARG A 7 -14.57 4.19 -0.01
C ARG A 7 -13.17 3.58 -0.09
N GLU A 8 -13.05 2.54 -0.90
CA GLU A 8 -11.79 2.14 -1.50
C GLU A 8 -11.43 3.20 -2.55
N ASP A 9 -11.21 4.44 -2.11
CA ASP A 9 -10.79 5.52 -2.99
C ASP A 9 -9.58 5.02 -3.80
N ALA A 10 -9.66 5.20 -5.12
CA ALA A 10 -8.63 4.72 -6.01
C ALA A 10 -7.34 5.49 -5.70
N LEU A 11 -6.18 4.85 -5.85
CA LEU A 11 -4.90 5.50 -5.52
C LEU A 11 -4.73 6.91 -6.15
N PRO A 12 -5.20 7.20 -7.38
CA PRO A 12 -5.18 8.55 -7.93
C PRO A 12 -6.06 9.57 -7.18
N GLU A 13 -7.20 9.17 -6.62
CA GLU A 13 -8.11 10.04 -5.87
C GLU A 13 -7.47 10.44 -4.54
N ILE A 14 -6.91 9.48 -3.80
CA ILE A 14 -6.14 9.73 -2.57
C ILE A 14 -4.98 10.69 -2.83
N LEU A 15 -4.28 10.54 -3.94
CA LEU A 15 -3.16 11.41 -4.32
C LEU A 15 -3.60 12.79 -4.83
N GLN A 16 -4.83 12.91 -5.34
CA GLN A 16 -5.44 14.21 -5.65
C GLN A 16 -5.77 14.95 -4.35
N ASP A 17 -6.50 14.30 -3.42
CA ASP A 17 -6.82 14.87 -2.10
C ASP A 17 -5.55 15.31 -1.34
N CYS A 18 -4.47 14.52 -1.42
CA CYS A 18 -3.16 14.90 -0.85
C CYS A 18 -2.56 16.16 -1.50
N ALA A 19 -2.72 16.33 -2.82
CA ALA A 19 -2.23 17.52 -3.52
C ALA A 19 -3.03 18.76 -3.13
N ASP A 20 -4.36 18.65 -3.03
CA ASP A 20 -5.24 19.74 -2.62
C ASP A 20 -5.02 20.16 -1.15
N ALA A 21 -4.77 19.19 -0.26
CA ALA A 21 -4.35 19.46 1.12
C ALA A 21 -2.99 20.19 1.20
N LEU A 22 -1.99 19.76 0.40
CA LEU A 22 -0.67 20.41 0.33
C LEU A 22 -0.76 21.86 -0.14
N VAL A 23 -1.57 22.15 -1.16
CA VAL A 23 -1.85 23.52 -1.62
C VAL A 23 -2.45 24.37 -0.49
N THR A 24 -3.44 23.81 0.21
CA THR A 24 -4.17 24.52 1.27
C THR A 24 -3.29 24.82 2.49
N HIS A 25 -2.43 23.88 2.90
CA HIS A 25 -1.63 24.02 4.12
C HIS A 25 -0.25 24.65 3.93
N LEU A 26 0.28 24.70 2.71
CA LEU A 26 1.57 25.34 2.40
C LEU A 26 1.41 26.65 1.61
N GLU A 27 0.16 27.11 1.40
CA GLU A 27 -0.19 28.24 0.52
C GLU A 27 0.48 28.15 -0.86
N ALA A 28 0.61 26.92 -1.37
CA ALA A 28 1.38 26.65 -2.58
C ALA A 28 0.60 27.03 -3.84
N GLN A 29 1.30 27.62 -4.81
CA GLN A 29 0.74 27.97 -6.13
C GLN A 29 0.38 26.71 -6.94
N THR A 30 1.11 25.61 -6.72
CA THR A 30 0.87 24.29 -7.34
C THR A 30 1.50 23.19 -6.50
N ALA A 31 0.78 22.07 -6.31
CA ALA A 31 1.33 20.80 -5.83
C ALA A 31 0.99 19.69 -6.84
N ARG A 32 1.98 18.87 -7.20
CA ARG A 32 1.84 17.78 -8.18
C ARG A 32 2.51 16.52 -7.68
N LEU A 33 1.80 15.40 -7.79
CA LEU A 33 2.23 14.08 -7.36
C LEU A 33 2.32 13.16 -8.58
N TRP A 34 3.50 12.64 -8.86
CA TRP A 34 3.71 11.64 -9.90
C TRP A 34 4.08 10.29 -9.28
N LEU A 35 3.48 9.22 -9.79
CA LEU A 35 3.84 7.84 -9.47
C LEU A 35 4.91 7.33 -10.43
N TYR A 36 5.92 6.65 -9.91
CA TYR A 36 6.93 6.00 -10.75
C TYR A 36 6.39 4.66 -11.28
N SER A 37 6.47 4.50 -12.59
CA SER A 37 6.29 3.24 -13.32
C SER A 37 7.66 2.65 -13.64
N ARG A 38 7.92 1.43 -13.16
CA ARG A 38 9.17 0.71 -13.41
C ARG A 38 9.27 0.25 -14.86
N ASP A 39 8.15 -0.16 -15.46
CA ASP A 39 8.10 -0.82 -16.76
C ASP A 39 8.35 0.16 -17.91
N SER A 40 7.81 1.38 -17.80
CA SER A 40 8.01 2.45 -18.79
C SER A 40 9.16 3.40 -18.44
N HIS A 41 9.77 3.28 -17.25
CA HIS A 41 10.77 4.20 -16.70
C HIS A 41 10.30 5.69 -16.68
N THR A 42 9.01 5.90 -16.41
CA THR A 42 8.39 7.23 -16.37
C THR A 42 7.68 7.51 -15.04
N LEU A 43 7.59 8.79 -14.73
CA LEU A 43 6.74 9.37 -13.71
C LEU A 43 5.40 9.74 -14.36
N GLU A 44 4.29 9.28 -13.78
CA GLU A 44 2.92 9.49 -14.28
C GLU A 44 2.08 10.25 -13.25
N LEU A 45 1.43 11.32 -13.69
CA LEU A 45 0.75 12.28 -12.82
C LEU A 45 -0.53 11.68 -12.20
N ALA A 46 -0.52 11.56 -10.88
CA ALA A 46 -1.63 11.07 -10.07
C ALA A 46 -2.39 12.21 -9.37
N GLY A 47 -1.70 13.19 -8.79
CA GLY A 47 -2.32 14.38 -8.17
C GLY A 47 -1.87 15.68 -8.86
N ASN A 48 -2.80 16.62 -9.06
CA ASN A 48 -2.53 17.93 -9.66
C ASN A 48 -3.46 18.99 -9.05
N ALA A 49 -2.93 19.83 -8.17
CA ALA A 49 -3.69 20.83 -7.43
C ALA A 49 -2.99 22.19 -7.44
N GLY A 50 -3.77 23.25 -7.23
CA GLY A 50 -3.27 24.62 -7.06
C GLY A 50 -4.01 25.65 -7.90
N PRO A 51 -4.13 26.91 -7.45
CA PRO A 51 -4.83 27.97 -8.17
C PRO A 51 -4.20 28.31 -9.53
N THR A 52 -2.93 27.92 -9.71
CA THR A 52 -2.17 28.14 -10.95
C THR A 52 -1.62 26.83 -11.51
N ALA A 53 -2.17 25.68 -11.10
CA ALA A 53 -1.70 24.38 -11.57
C ALA A 53 -1.80 24.28 -13.09
N PRO A 54 -0.72 23.88 -13.79
CA PRO A 54 -0.80 23.63 -15.22
C PRO A 54 -1.88 22.58 -15.55
N PRO A 55 -2.46 22.62 -16.76
CA PRO A 55 -3.38 21.59 -17.25
C PRO A 55 -2.84 20.17 -17.02
N ARG A 56 -3.72 19.24 -16.64
CA ARG A 56 -3.33 17.90 -16.14
C ARG A 56 -2.56 17.07 -17.18
N ASP A 57 -2.87 17.27 -18.47
CA ASP A 57 -2.19 16.68 -19.62
C ASP A 57 -0.74 17.21 -19.80
N LYS A 58 -0.49 18.48 -19.44
CA LYS A 58 0.82 19.10 -19.53
C LYS A 58 1.77 18.51 -18.48
N TRP A 59 2.83 17.86 -18.96
CA TRP A 59 3.77 17.07 -18.14
C TRP A 59 3.09 15.94 -17.34
N MET A 60 2.00 15.38 -17.89
CA MET A 60 1.32 14.20 -17.33
C MET A 60 2.25 12.99 -17.23
N ARG A 61 3.17 12.84 -18.18
CA ARG A 61 4.22 11.82 -18.18
C ARG A 61 5.59 12.47 -18.32
N VAL A 62 6.49 12.17 -17.41
CA VAL A 62 7.86 12.72 -17.34
C VAL A 62 8.85 11.54 -17.33
N ARG A 63 9.88 11.56 -18.18
CA ARG A 63 10.93 10.55 -18.13
C ARG A 63 11.92 10.83 -16.99
N VAL A 64 12.42 9.78 -16.33
CA VAL A 64 13.41 9.93 -15.23
C VAL A 64 14.78 10.42 -15.71
N ASP A 65 15.16 10.12 -16.95
CA ASP A 65 16.35 10.65 -17.63
C ASP A 65 16.13 12.02 -18.30
N GLY A 66 14.95 12.63 -18.13
CA GLY A 66 14.61 13.93 -18.70
C GLY A 66 15.36 15.12 -18.06
N PRO A 67 15.31 16.30 -18.71
CA PRO A 67 16.00 17.52 -18.26
C PRO A 67 15.23 18.31 -17.18
N SER A 68 14.12 17.79 -16.67
CA SER A 68 13.26 18.53 -15.71
C SER A 68 13.76 18.40 -14.27
N MET A 69 13.45 19.38 -13.42
CA MET A 69 13.70 19.28 -11.96
C MET A 69 13.04 18.04 -11.33
N VAL A 70 11.86 17.64 -11.81
CA VAL A 70 11.13 16.45 -11.35
C VAL A 70 11.87 15.16 -11.76
N SER A 71 12.46 15.13 -12.95
CA SER A 71 13.34 14.04 -13.42
C SER A 71 14.61 13.97 -12.57
N GLU A 72 15.19 15.12 -12.21
CA GLU A 72 16.40 15.20 -11.37
C GLU A 72 16.15 14.66 -9.96
N VAL A 73 15.04 15.02 -9.32
CA VAL A 73 14.62 14.46 -8.02
C VAL A 73 14.50 12.92 -8.08
N ALA A 74 13.86 12.38 -9.11
CA ALA A 74 13.74 10.93 -9.29
C ALA A 74 15.08 10.23 -9.53
N ARG A 75 15.98 10.86 -10.29
CA ARG A 75 17.31 10.32 -10.61
C ARG A 75 18.26 10.35 -9.42
N LEU A 76 18.34 11.48 -8.73
CA LEU A 76 19.23 11.66 -7.57
C LEU A 76 18.66 11.05 -6.29
N ARG A 77 17.33 10.83 -6.21
CA ARG A 77 16.61 10.30 -5.04
C ARG A 77 16.87 11.11 -3.76
N THR A 78 17.10 12.41 -3.94
CA THR A 78 17.27 13.39 -2.86
C THR A 78 16.27 14.52 -3.04
N GLN A 79 16.00 15.26 -1.97
CA GLN A 79 15.27 16.51 -2.03
C GLN A 79 16.00 17.50 -2.96
N LEU A 80 15.27 18.10 -3.90
CA LEU A 80 15.72 19.27 -4.65
C LEU A 80 14.97 20.50 -4.13
N ARG A 81 15.71 21.49 -3.68
CA ARG A 81 15.20 22.80 -3.27
C ARG A 81 15.81 23.86 -4.19
N VAL A 82 14.97 24.75 -4.69
CA VAL A 82 15.39 25.92 -5.49
C VAL A 82 14.64 27.12 -4.95
N ASP A 83 15.37 28.07 -4.36
CA ASP A 83 14.79 29.25 -3.73
C ASP A 83 14.46 30.37 -4.74
N ASP A 84 15.18 30.44 -5.86
CA ASP A 84 14.88 31.33 -6.99
C ASP A 84 14.96 30.59 -8.35
N LEU A 85 13.82 30.46 -9.01
CA LEU A 85 13.65 29.85 -10.33
C LEU A 85 13.82 30.85 -11.48
N THR A 86 13.92 32.16 -11.21
CA THR A 86 13.93 33.22 -12.22
C THR A 86 14.97 32.98 -13.31
N HIS A 87 16.15 32.50 -12.92
CA HIS A 87 17.28 32.23 -13.81
C HIS A 87 17.59 30.73 -13.99
N ASP A 88 16.81 29.83 -13.40
CA ASP A 88 17.06 28.39 -13.48
C ASP A 88 16.76 27.86 -14.90
N THR A 89 17.73 27.18 -15.51
CA THR A 89 17.64 26.67 -16.89
C THR A 89 16.77 25.43 -17.02
N ARG A 90 16.36 24.80 -15.91
CA ARG A 90 15.50 23.61 -15.86
C ARG A 90 14.00 23.96 -15.86
N VAL A 91 13.67 25.26 -15.81
CA VAL A 91 12.29 25.77 -15.97
C VAL A 91 11.84 25.53 -17.41
N LEU A 92 10.91 24.59 -17.59
CA LEU A 92 10.40 24.20 -18.91
C LEU A 92 9.35 25.17 -19.48
N ASP A 93 8.74 26.00 -18.63
CA ASP A 93 7.80 27.04 -19.05
C ASP A 93 7.97 28.28 -18.17
N ARG A 94 8.50 29.35 -18.78
CA ARG A 94 8.72 30.64 -18.13
C ARG A 94 7.45 31.49 -18.09
N ALA A 95 6.60 31.40 -19.12
CA ALA A 95 5.36 32.17 -19.17
C ALA A 95 4.41 31.74 -18.06
N TRP A 96 4.26 30.42 -17.85
CA TRP A 96 3.53 29.89 -16.70
C TRP A 96 4.15 30.33 -15.36
N LEU A 97 5.48 30.29 -15.23
CA LEU A 97 6.16 30.65 -13.99
C LEU A 97 5.94 32.13 -13.62
N GLU A 98 5.99 33.01 -14.62
CA GLU A 98 5.72 34.44 -14.50
C GLU A 98 4.23 34.74 -14.19
N GLU A 99 3.30 34.16 -14.95
CA GLU A 99 1.85 34.32 -14.74
C GLU A 99 1.40 33.78 -13.37
N ALA A 100 1.95 32.63 -12.96
CA ALA A 100 1.67 32.03 -11.67
C ALA A 100 2.34 32.75 -10.48
N GLY A 101 3.25 33.69 -10.74
CA GLY A 101 4.07 34.35 -9.71
C GLY A 101 4.95 33.36 -8.92
N VAL A 102 5.33 32.23 -9.52
CA VAL A 102 6.13 31.18 -8.89
C VAL A 102 7.60 31.62 -8.85
N ARG A 103 8.25 31.48 -7.70
CA ARG A 103 9.69 31.76 -7.53
C ARG A 103 10.46 30.59 -6.95
N ALA A 104 9.85 29.76 -6.11
CA ALA A 104 10.53 28.66 -5.46
C ALA A 104 9.95 27.29 -5.83
N PHE A 105 10.81 26.27 -5.82
CA PHE A 105 10.46 24.86 -6.02
C PHE A 105 10.99 24.00 -4.87
N SER A 106 10.17 23.03 -4.46
CA SER A 106 10.54 21.97 -3.52
C SER A 106 10.07 20.63 -4.06
N GLY A 107 11.02 19.80 -4.50
CA GLY A 107 10.78 18.46 -5.03
C GLY A 107 11.26 17.38 -4.07
N MET A 108 10.33 16.54 -3.60
CA MET A 108 10.60 15.41 -2.71
C MET A 108 10.54 14.08 -3.47
N PRO A 109 11.54 13.20 -3.37
CA PRO A 109 11.45 11.84 -3.85
C PRO A 109 10.55 11.03 -2.90
N LEU A 110 9.54 10.35 -3.43
CA LEU A 110 8.71 9.45 -2.63
C LEU A 110 9.44 8.09 -2.57
N MET A 111 9.95 7.74 -1.39
CA MET A 111 10.87 6.62 -1.20
C MET A 111 10.31 5.60 -0.21
N VAL A 112 10.37 4.31 -0.56
CA VAL A 112 10.08 3.22 0.39
C VAL A 112 11.20 2.17 0.31
N ARG A 113 11.85 1.87 1.44
CA ARG A 113 12.94 0.89 1.53
C ARG A 113 14.06 1.12 0.47
N GLY A 114 14.44 2.38 0.25
CA GLY A 114 15.44 2.78 -0.75
C GLY A 114 15.00 2.70 -2.21
N GLN A 115 13.72 2.40 -2.47
CA GLN A 115 13.12 2.36 -3.81
C GLN A 115 12.28 3.61 -4.07
N LEU A 116 12.42 4.20 -5.25
CA LEU A 116 11.55 5.27 -5.73
C LEU A 116 10.15 4.70 -6.01
N VAL A 117 9.12 5.28 -5.40
CA VAL A 117 7.71 5.00 -5.72
C VAL A 117 7.03 6.14 -6.47
N GLY A 118 7.59 7.35 -6.42
CA GLY A 118 7.07 8.55 -7.10
C GLY A 118 7.88 9.82 -6.77
N VAL A 119 7.36 10.98 -7.15
CA VAL A 119 7.90 12.31 -6.82
C VAL A 119 6.74 13.24 -6.45
N LEU A 120 6.95 14.06 -5.42
CA LEU A 120 6.12 15.22 -5.09
C LEU A 120 6.87 16.49 -5.53
N GLY A 121 6.21 17.39 -6.26
CA GLY A 121 6.73 18.71 -6.58
C GLY A 121 5.78 19.80 -6.10
N VAL A 122 6.29 20.74 -5.31
CA VAL A 122 5.56 21.91 -4.80
C VAL A 122 6.21 23.18 -5.34
N TYR A 123 5.39 24.12 -5.79
CA TYR A 123 5.79 25.41 -6.35
C TYR A 123 5.14 26.54 -5.55
N CYS A 124 5.94 27.51 -5.11
CA CYS A 124 5.53 28.58 -4.20
C CYS A 124 5.98 29.95 -4.71
N ARG A 125 5.32 31.01 -4.21
CA ARG A 125 5.72 32.41 -4.48
C ARG A 125 7.01 32.80 -3.76
N GLU A 126 7.28 32.15 -2.63
CA GLU A 126 8.46 32.34 -1.80
C GLU A 126 9.01 30.96 -1.38
N PRO A 127 10.29 30.86 -0.99
CA PRO A 127 10.85 29.62 -0.47
C PRO A 127 10.16 29.15 0.81
N LEU A 128 9.91 27.84 0.94
CA LEU A 128 9.35 27.27 2.17
C LEU A 128 10.28 27.50 3.36
N GLY A 129 9.75 27.92 4.50
CA GLY A 129 10.50 27.94 5.77
C GLY A 129 10.94 26.54 6.20
N GLU A 130 11.86 26.44 7.16
CA GLU A 130 12.40 25.15 7.64
C GLU A 130 11.31 24.22 8.17
N ASP A 131 10.39 24.74 8.99
CA ASP A 131 9.25 23.98 9.52
C ASP A 131 8.33 23.44 8.41
N ALA A 132 8.04 24.26 7.40
CA ALA A 132 7.22 23.86 6.25
C ALA A 132 7.94 22.81 5.37
N ALA A 133 9.26 22.91 5.22
CA ALA A 133 10.06 21.91 4.53
C ALA A 133 10.13 20.58 5.30
N ALA A 134 10.24 20.63 6.63
CA ALA A 134 10.20 19.44 7.49
C ALA A 134 8.83 18.76 7.48
N ALA A 135 7.74 19.54 7.51
CA ALA A 135 6.38 19.04 7.35
C ALA A 135 6.18 18.39 5.97
N LEU A 136 6.67 19.02 4.89
CA LEU A 136 6.61 18.48 3.53
C LEU A 136 7.38 17.15 3.40
N ALA A 137 8.53 17.00 4.07
CA ALA A 137 9.26 15.73 4.13
C ALA A 137 8.46 14.63 4.85
N ALA A 138 7.89 14.93 6.03
CA ALA A 138 7.06 13.99 6.79
C ALA A 138 5.80 13.55 6.01
N VAL A 139 5.15 14.48 5.30
CA VAL A 139 4.02 14.18 4.40
C VAL A 139 4.46 13.32 3.22
N SER A 140 5.65 13.57 2.65
CA SER A 140 6.20 12.77 1.55
C SER A 140 6.44 11.31 1.96
N ASP A 141 6.99 11.07 3.16
CA ASP A 141 7.16 9.72 3.71
C ASP A 141 5.82 9.02 3.95
N ALA A 142 4.83 9.74 4.48
CA ALA A 142 3.48 9.21 4.70
C ALA A 142 2.79 8.82 3.37
N ILE A 143 2.88 9.67 2.35
CA ILE A 143 2.37 9.40 0.99
C ILE A 143 3.10 8.19 0.40
N ALA A 144 4.43 8.13 0.48
CA ALA A 144 5.21 7.02 -0.07
C ALA A 144 4.81 5.67 0.54
N GLN A 145 4.64 5.61 1.86
CA GLN A 145 4.15 4.43 2.58
C GLN A 145 2.70 4.06 2.21
N GLY A 146 1.83 5.06 2.01
CA GLY A 146 0.46 4.86 1.55
C GLY A 146 0.39 4.24 0.15
N VAL A 147 1.15 4.80 -0.80
CA VAL A 147 1.28 4.31 -2.18
C VAL A 147 1.72 2.84 -2.21
N GLU A 148 2.78 2.49 -1.48
CA GLU A 148 3.30 1.10 -1.46
C GLU A 148 2.31 0.14 -0.79
N ARG A 149 1.60 0.58 0.27
CA ARG A 149 0.55 -0.21 0.92
C ARG A 149 -0.58 -0.56 -0.04
N ARG A 150 -1.11 0.43 -0.78
CA ARG A 150 -2.21 0.24 -1.74
C ARG A 150 -1.78 -0.65 -2.91
N ARG A 151 -0.60 -0.41 -3.50
CA ARG A 151 -0.02 -1.29 -4.54
C ARG A 151 0.13 -2.75 -4.06
N ALA A 152 0.56 -2.94 -2.82
CA ALA A 152 0.70 -4.29 -2.24
C ALA A 152 -0.66 -4.95 -1.94
N GLU A 153 -1.73 -4.18 -1.68
CA GLU A 153 -3.10 -4.67 -1.52
C GLU A 153 -3.70 -5.08 -2.87
N GLU A 154 -3.60 -4.22 -3.89
CA GLU A 154 -4.03 -4.48 -5.27
C GLU A 154 -3.37 -5.74 -5.85
N GLY A 155 -2.05 -5.88 -5.68
CA GLY A 155 -1.30 -7.07 -6.07
C GLY A 155 -1.75 -8.36 -5.36
N ARG A 156 -2.20 -8.27 -4.10
CA ARG A 156 -2.79 -9.40 -3.36
C ARG A 156 -4.21 -9.73 -3.83
N SER A 157 -5.01 -8.73 -4.18
CA SER A 157 -6.36 -8.91 -4.74
C SER A 157 -6.35 -9.49 -6.16
N SER A 158 -5.29 -9.25 -6.93
CA SER A 158 -5.09 -9.83 -8.27
C SER A 158 -4.61 -11.28 -8.28
N ALA A 159 -4.15 -11.82 -7.15
CA ALA A 159 -3.76 -13.22 -7.05
C ALA A 159 -5.02 -14.11 -7.18
N PRO A 160 -5.05 -15.09 -8.11
CA PRO A 160 -6.22 -15.94 -8.26
C PRO A 160 -6.47 -16.68 -6.95
N ARG A 161 -7.70 -16.57 -6.43
CA ARG A 161 -8.13 -17.21 -5.17
C ARG A 161 -8.24 -18.73 -5.36
N SER A 162 -7.09 -19.40 -5.51
CA SER A 162 -6.94 -20.85 -5.61
C SER A 162 -7.20 -21.49 -4.25
N TRP A 163 -8.47 -21.44 -3.84
CA TRP A 163 -9.03 -22.26 -2.79
C TRP A 163 -8.78 -23.73 -3.17
N ARG A 164 -7.78 -24.36 -2.54
CA ARG A 164 -7.72 -25.82 -2.49
C ARG A 164 -8.89 -26.27 -1.64
N ALA A 165 -9.92 -26.82 -2.29
CA ALA A 165 -11.06 -27.38 -1.59
C ALA A 165 -10.61 -28.50 -0.63
N PRO A 166 -11.22 -28.64 0.56
CA PRO A 166 -11.15 -29.88 1.30
C PRO A 166 -11.86 -30.95 0.46
N THR A 167 -11.08 -31.86 -0.13
CA THR A 167 -11.60 -32.99 -0.89
C THR A 167 -12.43 -33.88 0.03
N LYS A 168 -13.76 -33.85 -0.11
CA LYS A 168 -14.63 -34.81 0.55
C LYS A 168 -14.38 -36.19 -0.03
N SER A 169 -13.67 -37.04 0.71
CA SER A 169 -13.58 -38.47 0.42
C SER A 169 -14.89 -39.18 0.82
N SER A 170 -15.91 -39.08 -0.04
CA SER A 170 -16.90 -40.14 -0.22
C SER A 170 -16.43 -41.00 -1.39
N SER A 171 -16.38 -42.32 -1.35
CA SER A 171 -16.98 -43.33 -0.45
C SER A 171 -15.96 -44.49 -0.29
N SER A 172 -16.09 -45.46 0.60
CA SER A 172 -17.18 -46.43 0.68
C SER A 172 -17.15 -47.24 1.99
N SER A 173 -18.33 -47.68 2.44
CA SER A 173 -18.48 -48.50 3.64
C SER A 173 -18.05 -49.96 3.41
N PRO A 174 -17.22 -50.56 4.27
CA PRO A 174 -17.08 -52.02 4.32
C PRO A 174 -18.32 -52.62 4.98
N THR A 175 -19.14 -53.33 4.19
CA THR A 175 -20.23 -54.17 4.70
C THR A 175 -19.66 -55.42 5.36
N TRP A 176 -19.68 -55.46 6.70
CA TRP A 176 -19.29 -56.65 7.46
C TRP A 176 -20.44 -57.68 7.52
N PRO A 177 -20.27 -58.92 7.04
CA PRO A 177 -21.20 -59.99 7.34
C PRO A 177 -21.07 -60.41 8.82
N ARG A 178 -22.21 -60.51 9.51
CA ARG A 178 -22.27 -61.00 10.90
C ARG A 178 -22.44 -62.52 10.89
N THR A 179 -21.35 -63.26 11.13
CA THR A 179 -21.44 -64.70 11.46
C THR A 179 -20.49 -65.07 12.59
N THR A 180 -21.10 -65.22 13.76
CA THR A 180 -20.79 -66.11 14.88
C THR A 180 -19.53 -66.98 14.76
N CYS A 181 -18.58 -66.80 15.69
CA CYS A 181 -17.88 -67.96 16.25
C CYS A 181 -17.62 -67.79 17.75
N ARG A 182 -17.72 -68.90 18.48
CA ARG A 182 -17.75 -68.99 19.94
C ARG A 182 -16.34 -69.24 20.49
N SER A 183 -15.95 -68.45 21.49
CA SER A 183 -15.23 -68.88 22.70
C SER A 183 -14.31 -70.13 22.65
N ARG A 184 -13.00 -69.98 22.91
CA ARG A 184 -12.40 -70.22 24.26
C ARG A 184 -10.88 -70.00 24.34
N CYS A 185 -10.50 -69.64 25.57
CA CYS A 185 -9.22 -69.61 26.28
C CYS A 185 -8.01 -70.41 25.75
N ALA A 186 -6.82 -69.78 25.80
CA ALA A 186 -5.62 -70.29 26.47
C ALA A 186 -4.76 -69.10 26.94
N TRP A 187 -4.65 -68.85 28.26
CA TRP A 187 -3.61 -69.33 29.20
C TRP A 187 -2.27 -68.57 29.12
N TRP A 188 -1.95 -67.90 30.24
CA TRP A 188 -0.69 -67.22 30.65
C TRP A 188 0.44 -68.25 30.93
N PRO A 189 1.72 -67.88 31.28
CA PRO A 189 2.20 -66.59 31.84
C PRO A 189 3.57 -66.07 31.30
N ALA A 190 4.12 -65.06 32.02
CA ALA A 190 5.54 -64.73 32.23
C ALA A 190 6.13 -63.45 31.56
N THR A 191 6.27 -62.42 32.39
CA THR A 191 7.22 -61.29 32.36
C THR A 191 8.62 -61.76 32.88
N PRO A 192 9.72 -60.95 33.02
CA PRO A 192 9.80 -59.48 33.01
C PRO A 192 11.03 -58.78 32.35
N ASN A 193 10.82 -57.53 31.93
CA ASN A 193 11.65 -56.35 32.28
C ASN A 193 10.81 -55.09 31.95
N CYS A 194 10.41 -54.23 32.88
CA CYS A 194 11.19 -53.37 33.79
C CYS A 194 11.88 -52.18 33.09
N TRP A 195 11.12 -51.12 32.80
CA TRP A 195 11.20 -49.78 33.41
C TRP A 195 10.36 -48.80 32.54
N ALA A 196 9.27 -48.23 33.07
CA ALA A 196 9.22 -47.08 33.98
C ALA A 196 9.31 -45.75 33.22
N GLY A 197 8.18 -45.03 33.14
CA GLY A 197 8.01 -43.81 32.34
C GLY A 197 6.55 -43.36 32.29
N ALA A 198 5.90 -43.25 33.46
CA ALA A 198 4.46 -43.00 33.56
C ALA A 198 4.13 -41.55 33.93
N THR A 199 3.36 -40.86 33.08
CA THR A 199 2.36 -39.81 33.41
C THR A 199 1.55 -39.57 32.13
N ARG A 200 0.32 -40.08 31.94
CA ARG A 200 -0.95 -40.01 32.70
C ARG A 200 -1.73 -38.69 32.46
N ALA A 201 -2.94 -38.86 31.91
CA ALA A 201 -4.03 -37.89 31.78
C ALA A 201 -3.81 -36.72 30.78
N SER A 202 -4.84 -36.14 30.15
CA SER A 202 -6.30 -36.33 30.31
C SER A 202 -7.05 -36.25 28.98
N TRP A 203 -8.08 -37.09 28.82
CA TRP A 203 -9.17 -36.84 27.87
C TRP A 203 -10.10 -35.75 28.43
N THR A 204 -10.50 -34.80 27.59
CA THR A 204 -11.88 -34.27 27.59
C THR A 204 -12.23 -33.75 26.19
N ARG A 205 -13.29 -34.32 25.60
CA ARG A 205 -13.88 -33.84 24.35
C ARG A 205 -15.31 -33.45 24.65
N THR A 206 -15.60 -32.16 24.73
CA THR A 206 -16.97 -31.65 24.82
C THR A 206 -17.19 -30.59 23.75
N ARG A 207 -18.40 -30.61 23.19
CA ARG A 207 -18.74 -30.05 21.88
C ARG A 207 -19.86 -29.04 22.06
N THR A 208 -19.83 -27.95 21.29
CA THR A 208 -20.98 -27.04 21.03
C THR A 208 -21.54 -26.31 22.28
N SER A 209 -22.15 -25.13 22.18
CA SER A 209 -22.30 -24.14 21.09
C SER A 209 -22.72 -22.80 21.71
N SER A 210 -22.86 -21.74 20.88
CA SER A 210 -23.90 -20.70 20.97
C SER A 210 -24.32 -20.21 22.37
N SER A 211 -24.25 -18.93 22.68
CA SER A 211 -25.10 -17.85 22.12
C SER A 211 -24.56 -16.49 22.64
N THR A 212 -24.98 -15.27 22.29
CA THR A 212 -26.33 -14.77 21.97
C THR A 212 -26.26 -13.29 21.54
N THR A 213 -27.28 -12.84 20.76
CA THR A 213 -27.78 -11.44 20.60
C THR A 213 -26.83 -10.39 19.98
N ARG A 214 -27.29 -9.21 19.51
CA ARG A 214 -28.65 -8.62 19.32
C ARG A 214 -28.64 -7.89 17.95
N TRP A 215 -29.53 -8.20 17.00
CA TRP A 215 -30.86 -7.60 16.73
C TRP A 215 -30.85 -6.12 16.26
N MET A 216 -31.81 -5.83 15.36
CA MET A 216 -32.25 -4.50 14.87
C MET A 216 -31.26 -3.80 13.90
N ALA A 217 -31.69 -3.30 12.74
CA ALA A 217 -33.05 -3.15 12.18
C ALA A 217 -33.08 -3.48 10.67
#